data_AF-A0A3B0Y2H4-F1
#
_entry.id   AF-A0A3B0Y2H4-F1
#
_cell.length_a   1.000
_cell.length_b   1.000
_cell.length_c   1.000
_cell.angle_alpha   90.00
_cell.angle_beta   90.00
_cell.angle_gamma   90.00
#
_symmetry.space_group_name_H-M   'P 1'
#
loop_
_entity.id
_entity.type
_entity.pdbx_description
1 polymer ?
#
loop_
_entity_poly.entity_id
_entity_poly.type
_entity_poly.pdbx_seq_one_letter_code
_entity_poly.pdbx_strand_id
1 'polypeptide(L)'
;MRKLFLPILNLLESGEEEYRYKESHRKILLVVGGLFLFLSAVSATAAIIASQLGGLIPFLVFFLIGLVCEVVGLLGSDRAVAKIWGSK
;
A
#
# COMPACT_ATOMS: atom_id res chain seq x y z
N MET A 1 16.78 -4.73 0.94
CA MET A 1 15.46 -4.15 0.60
C MET A 1 14.29 -4.84 1.32
N ARG A 2 14.07 -6.17 1.20
CA ARG A 2 12.93 -6.87 1.85
C ARG A 2 12.94 -6.83 3.40
N LYS A 3 14.13 -6.71 4.02
CA LYS A 3 14.28 -6.74 5.49
C LYS A 3 13.57 -5.60 6.23
N LEU A 4 13.39 -4.42 5.62
CA LEU A 4 12.72 -3.28 6.28
C LEU A 4 11.21 -3.53 6.46
N PHE A 5 10.61 -4.25 5.52
CA PHE A 5 9.18 -4.54 5.48
C PHE A 5 8.84 -5.96 5.95
N LEU A 6 9.83 -6.70 6.47
CA LEU A 6 9.65 -8.02 7.04
C LEU A 6 8.55 -8.14 8.09
N PRO A 7 8.33 -7.20 9.03
CA PRO A 7 7.25 -7.37 10.01
C PRO A 7 5.86 -7.32 9.35
N ILE A 8 5.69 -6.47 8.34
CA ILE A 8 4.44 -6.36 7.57
C ILE A 8 4.29 -7.61 6.69
N LEU A 9 5.33 -7.98 5.93
CA LEU A 9 5.30 -9.18 5.10
C LEU A 9 5.08 -10.44 5.93
N ASN A 10 5.78 -10.65 7.06
CA ASN A 10 5.56 -11.83 7.90
C ASN A 10 4.14 -11.87 8.48
N LEU A 11 3.57 -10.73 8.87
CA LEU A 11 2.18 -10.72 9.36
C LEU A 11 1.20 -11.10 8.24
N LEU A 12 1.47 -10.67 7.01
CA LEU A 12 0.64 -10.98 5.86
C LEU A 12 0.88 -12.38 5.28
N GLU A 13 2.09 -12.91 5.39
CA GLU A 13 2.51 -14.20 4.87
C GLU A 13 2.38 -15.33 5.91
N SER A 14 2.25 -15.03 7.20
CA SER A 14 2.02 -16.04 8.23
C SER A 14 0.57 -16.53 8.21
N GLY A 15 0.43 -17.86 8.09
CA GLY A 15 -0.81 -18.62 8.10
C GLY A 15 -0.60 -19.98 7.44
N GLU A 16 -1.56 -20.90 7.50
CA GLU A 16 -1.58 -22.14 6.69
C GLU A 16 -2.90 -22.20 5.88
N GLU A 17 -3.56 -21.05 5.69
CA GLU A 17 -4.88 -20.97 5.04
C GLU A 17 -4.76 -21.05 3.51
N GLU A 18 -5.70 -21.78 2.90
CA GLU A 18 -5.78 -22.14 1.49
C GLU A 18 -6.25 -20.94 0.64
N TYR A 19 -5.31 -20.11 0.17
CA TYR A 19 -5.64 -18.86 -0.51
C TYR A 19 -5.99 -19.06 -2.00
N ARG A 20 -7.15 -18.54 -2.45
CA ARG A 20 -7.44 -18.38 -3.88
C ARG A 20 -6.78 -17.12 -4.43
N TYR A 21 -5.57 -17.29 -4.97
CA TYR A 21 -4.87 -16.22 -5.65
C TYR A 21 -5.43 -15.92 -7.04
N LYS A 22 -5.43 -14.63 -7.39
CA LYS A 22 -5.67 -14.16 -8.75
C LYS A 22 -4.68 -13.03 -9.04
N GLU A 23 -3.85 -13.18 -10.07
CA GLU A 23 -2.83 -12.17 -10.46
C GLU A 23 -3.41 -10.77 -10.69
N SER A 24 -4.70 -10.65 -11.02
CA SER A 24 -5.39 -9.37 -11.14
C SER A 24 -5.39 -8.55 -9.85
N HIS A 25 -5.44 -9.20 -8.68
CA HIS A 25 -5.43 -8.50 -7.38
C HIS A 25 -4.11 -7.76 -7.15
N ARG A 26 -2.99 -8.28 -7.65
CA ARG A 26 -1.68 -7.63 -7.57
C ARG A 26 -1.64 -6.35 -8.41
N LYS A 27 -2.16 -6.40 -9.64
CA LYS A 27 -2.25 -5.22 -10.51
C LYS A 27 -3.14 -4.15 -9.92
N ILE A 28 -4.30 -4.51 -9.38
CA ILE A 28 -5.20 -3.54 -8.73
C ILE A 28 -4.52 -2.92 -7.51
N LEU A 29 -3.81 -3.72 -6.69
CA LEU A 29 -3.09 -3.20 -5.52
C LEU A 29 -2.03 -2.17 -5.91
N LEU A 30 -1.28 -2.41 -6.99
CA LEU A 30 -0.31 -1.47 -7.53
C LEU A 30 -0.96 -0.20 -8.09
N VAL A 31 -2.07 -0.35 -8.83
CA VAL A 31 -2.81 0.80 -9.37
C VAL A 31 -3.39 1.66 -8.25
N VAL A 32 -3.95 1.04 -7.21
CA VAL A 32 -4.47 1.72 -6.02
C VAL A 32 -3.34 2.37 -5.22
N GLY A 33 -2.20 1.68 -5.04
CA GLY A 33 -1.00 2.24 -4.43
C GLY A 33 -0.53 3.50 -5.16
N GLY A 34 -0.39 3.43 -6.48
CA GLY A 34 -0.04 4.57 -7.33
C GLY A 34 -1.05 5.71 -7.26
N LEU A 35 -2.36 5.41 -7.20
CA LEU A 35 -3.39 6.43 -7.00
C LEU A 35 -3.23 7.14 -5.65
N PHE A 36 -2.99 6.40 -4.57
CA PHE A 36 -2.76 7.00 -3.26
C PHE A 36 -1.47 7.84 -3.22
N LEU A 37 -0.40 7.39 -3.88
CA LEU A 37 0.83 8.18 -4.02
C LEU A 37 0.59 9.46 -4.84
N PHE A 38 -0.22 9.39 -5.89
CA PHE A 38 -0.62 10.55 -6.66
C PHE A 38 -1.43 11.54 -5.81
N LEU A 39 -2.44 11.07 -5.08
CA LEU A 39 -3.21 11.91 -4.15
C LEU A 39 -2.33 12.52 -3.05
N SER A 40 -1.34 11.77 -2.58
CA SER A 40 -0.35 12.27 -1.62
C SER A 40 0.46 13.43 -2.20
N ALA A 41 1.00 13.29 -3.42
CA ALA A 41 1.74 14.35 -4.09
C ALA A 41 0.89 15.61 -4.33
N VAL A 42 -0.37 15.43 -4.74
CA VAL A 42 -1.34 16.54 -4.89
C VAL A 42 -1.60 17.21 -3.55
N SER A 43 -1.80 16.43 -2.49
CA SER A 43 -2.04 16.95 -1.13
C SER A 43 -0.84 17.74 -0.62
N ALA A 44 0.39 17.25 -0.82
CA ALA A 44 1.61 17.97 -0.47
C ALA A 44 1.74 19.28 -1.24
N THR A 45 1.48 19.26 -2.55
CA THR A 45 1.54 20.45 -3.40
C THR A 45 0.50 21.49 -2.96
N ALA A 46 -0.73 21.05 -2.69
CA ALA A 46 -1.79 21.90 -2.16
C ALA A 46 -1.44 22.48 -0.78
N ALA A 47 -0.83 21.69 0.10
CA ALA A 47 -0.39 22.16 1.43
C ALA A 47 0.67 23.26 1.33
N ILE A 48 1.63 23.12 0.41
CA ILE A 48 2.68 24.12 0.15
C ILE A 48 2.06 25.39 -0.41
N ILE A 49 1.18 25.29 -1.41
CA ILE A 49 0.52 26.46 -2.02
C ILE A 49 -0.35 27.21 -1.00
N ALA A 50 -1.11 26.47 -0.19
CA ALA A 50 -1.96 27.04 0.84
C ALA A 50 -1.19 27.54 2.08
N SER A 51 0.13 27.28 2.16
CA SER A 51 0.96 27.54 3.35
C SER A 51 0.32 27.00 4.64
N GLN A 52 -0.42 25.90 4.53
CA GLN A 52 -1.23 25.32 5.59
C GLN A 52 -0.68 23.96 5.96
N LEU A 53 -0.16 23.86 7.20
CA LEU A 53 0.29 22.59 7.76
C LEU A 53 -0.86 21.57 7.89
N GLY A 54 -2.12 22.01 7.87
CA GLY A 54 -3.28 21.11 7.87
C GLY A 54 -3.30 20.14 6.67
N GLY A 55 -2.70 20.53 5.53
CA GLY A 55 -2.60 19.67 4.35
C GLY A 55 -1.59 18.52 4.48
N LEU A 56 -0.73 18.52 5.52
CA LEU A 56 0.19 17.40 5.77
C LEU A 56 -0.52 16.13 6.23
N ILE A 57 -1.66 16.25 6.92
CA ILE A 57 -2.40 15.09 7.45
C ILE A 57 -2.85 14.17 6.30
N PRO A 58 -3.61 14.65 5.28
CA PRO A 58 -4.00 13.81 4.15
C PRO A 58 -2.79 13.35 3.33
N PHE A 59 -1.75 14.18 3.17
CA PHE A 59 -0.50 13.75 2.53
C PHE A 59 0.09 12.51 3.20
N LEU A 60 0.25 12.53 4.53
CA LEU A 60 0.85 11.44 5.32
C LEU A 60 0.03 10.17 5.24
N VAL A 61 -1.30 10.28 5.39
CA VAL A 61 -2.19 9.11 5.36
C VAL A 61 -2.15 8.44 3.98
N PHE A 62 -2.32 9.21 2.90
CA PHE A 62 -2.26 8.68 1.54
C PHE A 62 -0.85 8.16 1.20
N PHE A 63 0.20 8.82 1.68
CA PHE A 63 1.57 8.36 1.48
C PHE A 63 1.81 7.00 2.14
N LEU A 64 1.44 6.85 3.41
CA LEU A 64 1.64 5.60 4.16
C LEU A 64 0.83 4.45 3.55
N ILE A 65 -0.44 4.69 3.23
CA ILE A 65 -1.30 3.67 2.60
C ILE A 65 -0.75 3.28 1.22
N GLY A 66 -0.46 4.27 0.37
CA GLY A 66 0.09 4.03 -0.96
C GLY A 66 1.40 3.27 -0.90
N LEU A 67 2.29 3.64 0.03
CA LEU A 67 3.57 2.96 0.24
C LEU A 67 3.39 1.51 0.70
N VAL A 68 2.45 1.22 1.61
CA VAL A 68 2.15 -0.17 1.99
C VAL A 68 1.60 -0.96 0.80
N CYS A 69 0.67 -0.39 0.02
CA CYS A 69 0.12 -1.04 -1.18
C CYS A 69 1.21 -1.34 -2.22
N GLU A 70 2.10 -0.37 -2.49
CA GLU A 70 3.21 -0.53 -3.44
C GLU A 70 4.21 -1.58 -2.95
N VAL A 71 4.57 -1.55 -1.65
CA VAL A 71 5.49 -2.51 -1.04
C VAL A 71 4.92 -3.92 -1.11
N VAL A 72 3.65 -4.12 -0.75
CA VAL A 72 3.02 -5.45 -0.82
C VAL A 72 2.81 -5.88 -2.28
N GLY A 73 2.44 -4.98 -3.17
CA GLY A 73 2.24 -5.28 -4.59
C GLY A 73 3.53 -5.58 -5.34
N LEU A 74 4.63 -4.89 -5.04
CA LEU A 74 5.92 -5.07 -5.71
C LEU A 74 6.76 -6.18 -5.06
N LEU A 75 6.88 -6.17 -3.73
CA LEU A 75 7.77 -7.06 -2.97
C LEU A 75 7.06 -8.21 -2.26
N GLY A 76 5.75 -8.11 -2.02
CA GLY A 76 4.97 -9.15 -1.33
C GLY A 76 4.72 -10.38 -2.21
N SER A 77 4.57 -11.54 -1.57
CA SER A 77 4.13 -12.75 -2.27
C SER A 77 2.65 -12.69 -2.65
N ASP A 78 2.26 -13.60 -3.54
CA ASP A 78 0.87 -13.79 -3.96
C ASP A 78 -0.10 -13.97 -2.78
N ARG A 79 0.39 -14.55 -1.68
CA ARG A 79 -0.34 -14.68 -0.42
C ARG A 79 -0.56 -13.35 0.29
N ALA A 80 0.47 -12.51 0.37
CA ALA A 80 0.35 -11.20 1.01
C ALA A 80 -0.70 -10.34 0.29
N VAL A 81 -0.73 -10.42 -1.04
CA VAL A 81 -1.76 -9.78 -1.86
C VAL A 81 -3.14 -10.39 -1.57
N ALA A 82 -3.28 -11.71 -1.55
CA ALA A 82 -4.57 -12.37 -1.28
C ALA A 82 -5.14 -12.02 0.11
N LYS A 83 -4.28 -11.91 1.13
CA LYS A 83 -4.69 -11.57 2.51
C LYS A 83 -5.18 -10.13 2.64
N ILE A 84 -4.61 -9.16 1.89
CA ILE A 84 -5.16 -7.80 1.80
C ILE A 84 -6.58 -7.82 1.26
N TRP A 85 -6.84 -8.67 0.27
CA TRP A 85 -8.15 -8.79 -0.36
C TRP A 85 -9.15 -9.63 0.44
N GLY A 86 -8.75 -10.16 1.60
CA GLY A 86 -9.62 -10.95 2.46
C GLY A 86 -10.08 -12.26 1.80
N SER A 87 -9.37 -12.74 0.78
CA SER A 87 -9.59 -14.11 0.30
C SER A 87 -9.07 -15.04 1.40
N LYS A 88 -10.01 -15.58 2.19
CA LYS A 88 -9.78 -16.81 2.92
C LYS A 88 -9.44 -17.93 1.95
#